data_AF-A0A3R7WC72-F1
#
_entry.id   AF-A0A3R7WC72-F1
#
_cell.length_a   1.000
_cell.length_b   1.000
_cell.length_c   1.000
_cell.angle_alpha   90.00
_cell.angle_beta   90.00
_cell.angle_gamma   90.00
#
_symmetry.space_group_name_H-M   'P 1'
#
loop_
_entity.id
_entity.type
_entity.pdbx_description
1 polymer ?
#
loop_
_entity_poly.entity_id
_entity_poly.type
_entity_poly.pdbx_seq_one_letter_code
_entity_poly.pdbx_strand_id
1 'polypeptide(L)'
;MKIPEDESSVSLIMDKLNDENEKVLKHVMQQGWPLVGELYDSCMSFNNTSSTTADDASLKVLSPVLDQIAATKNKRKLFRLAGVLFKTGTSFVTRLGVQADARKSTVNALYASQNGLSLPDLPYYMERKKFESISDAFHAYVVKLFMLVGWGSRAAASQASTVIGFDKRLHRFSYRLMILSQRTIA
;
A
#
# COMPACT_ATOMS: atom_id res chain seq x y z
N MET A 1 23.11 -16.85 -15.60
CA MET A 1 21.90 -16.09 -16.00
C MET A 1 21.95 -14.76 -15.27
N LYS A 2 21.85 -13.63 -15.97
CA LYS A 2 21.79 -12.30 -15.33
C LYS A 2 20.32 -11.99 -15.06
N ILE A 3 20.00 -11.53 -13.85
CA ILE A 3 18.66 -11.01 -13.54
C ILE A 3 18.50 -9.69 -14.32
N PRO A 4 17.39 -9.49 -15.06
CA PRO A 4 17.09 -8.21 -15.70
C PRO A 4 17.10 -7.03 -14.72
N GLU A 5 17.34 -5.80 -15.20
CA GLU A 5 17.50 -4.63 -14.32
C GLU A 5 16.20 -4.17 -13.66
N ASP A 6 15.07 -4.51 -14.27
CA ASP A 6 13.71 -4.27 -13.80
C ASP A 6 13.16 -5.42 -12.94
N GLU A 7 13.94 -6.48 -12.74
CA GLU A 7 13.53 -7.67 -12.01
C GLU A 7 14.29 -7.86 -10.70
N SER A 8 13.57 -8.31 -9.66
CA SER A 8 14.16 -8.63 -8.36
C SER A 8 14.66 -10.07 -8.25
N SER A 9 14.22 -10.94 -9.15
CA SER A 9 14.60 -12.36 -9.21
C SER A 9 14.29 -12.94 -10.60
N VAL A 10 14.76 -14.15 -10.91
CA VAL A 10 14.44 -14.82 -12.19
C VAL A 10 14.20 -16.31 -12.02
N SER A 11 13.08 -16.81 -12.54
CA SER A 11 12.68 -18.21 -12.66
C SER A 11 12.68 -18.65 -14.12
N LEU A 12 13.54 -19.63 -14.44
CA LEU A 12 13.71 -20.15 -15.81
C LEU A 12 12.42 -20.63 -16.49
N ILE A 13 11.45 -21.09 -15.70
CA ILE A 13 10.19 -21.66 -16.19
C ILE A 13 9.04 -20.66 -15.99
N MET A 14 8.91 -20.08 -14.79
CA MET A 14 7.76 -19.25 -14.49
C MET A 14 7.80 -17.92 -15.24
N ASP A 15 8.97 -17.31 -15.39
CA ASP A 15 9.04 -16.01 -16.09
C ASP A 15 8.77 -16.18 -17.57
N LYS A 16 9.35 -17.20 -18.21
CA LYS A 16 9.01 -17.53 -19.61
C LYS A 16 7.53 -17.82 -19.81
N LEU A 17 6.92 -18.55 -18.87
CA LEU A 17 5.49 -18.84 -18.92
C LEU A 17 4.67 -17.55 -18.73
N ASN A 18 5.07 -16.68 -17.83
CA ASN A 18 4.44 -15.39 -17.59
C ASN A 18 4.57 -14.47 -18.82
N ASP A 19 5.74 -14.40 -19.45
CA ASP A 19 5.99 -13.63 -20.67
C ASP A 19 5.05 -14.08 -21.82
N GLU A 20 4.92 -15.39 -22.02
CA GLU A 20 3.99 -15.94 -23.03
C GLU A 20 2.53 -15.69 -22.65
N ASN A 21 2.17 -15.82 -21.36
CA ASN A 21 0.83 -15.50 -20.87
C ASN A 21 0.50 -14.01 -21.04
N GLU A 22 1.46 -13.11 -20.85
CA GLU A 22 1.27 -11.67 -21.02
C GLU A 22 0.98 -11.31 -22.48
N LYS A 23 1.64 -11.97 -23.45
CA LYS A 23 1.32 -11.81 -24.87
C LYS A 23 -0.12 -12.19 -25.18
N VAL A 24 -0.58 -13.33 -24.63
CA VAL A 24 -1.98 -13.78 -24.79
C VAL A 24 -2.94 -12.80 -24.12
N LEU A 25 -2.63 -12.38 -22.89
CA LEU A 25 -3.44 -11.41 -22.15
C LEU A 25 -3.59 -10.11 -22.94
N LYS A 26 -2.48 -9.54 -23.43
CA LYS A 26 -2.49 -8.33 -24.26
C LYS A 26 -3.35 -8.50 -25.51
N HIS A 27 -3.25 -9.63 -26.18
CA HIS A 27 -4.09 -9.92 -27.35
C HIS A 27 -5.59 -9.93 -26.98
N VAL A 28 -5.96 -10.58 -25.88
CA VAL A 28 -7.35 -10.62 -25.38
C VAL A 28 -7.85 -9.22 -24.99
N MET A 29 -7.03 -8.44 -24.29
CA MET A 29 -7.41 -7.09 -23.84
C MET A 29 -7.65 -6.13 -25.02
N GLN A 30 -6.92 -6.31 -26.12
CA GLN A 30 -7.09 -5.54 -27.36
C GLN A 30 -8.37 -5.89 -28.14
N GLN A 31 -9.12 -6.92 -27.75
CA GLN A 31 -10.39 -7.28 -28.40
C GLN A 31 -11.57 -6.36 -28.01
N GLY A 32 -11.35 -5.37 -27.14
CA GLY A 32 -12.35 -4.33 -26.83
C GLY A 32 -13.48 -4.80 -25.92
N TRP A 33 -13.18 -5.70 -24.97
CA TRP A 33 -14.15 -6.14 -23.97
C TRP A 33 -14.64 -4.95 -23.13
N PRO A 34 -15.96 -4.67 -23.04
CA PRO A 34 -16.46 -3.52 -22.30
C PRO A 34 -15.95 -3.49 -20.85
N LEU A 35 -15.64 -2.28 -20.34
CA LEU A 35 -15.02 -2.00 -19.03
C LEU A 35 -13.60 -2.53 -18.84
N VAL A 36 -13.30 -3.75 -19.30
CA VAL A 36 -11.99 -4.38 -19.13
C VAL A 36 -10.96 -3.78 -20.08
N GLY A 37 -11.32 -3.60 -21.36
CA GLY A 37 -10.47 -2.94 -22.35
C GLY A 37 -10.21 -1.47 -21.98
N GLU A 38 -11.24 -0.74 -21.55
CA GLU A 38 -11.11 0.65 -21.09
C GLU A 38 -10.19 0.77 -19.86
N LEU A 39 -10.32 -0.15 -18.89
CA LEU A 39 -9.42 -0.21 -17.73
C LEU A 39 -7.99 -0.50 -18.17
N TYR A 40 -7.79 -1.48 -19.05
CA TYR A 40 -6.48 -1.83 -19.58
C TYR A 40 -5.83 -0.64 -20.30
N ASP A 41 -6.57 0.01 -21.21
CA ASP A 41 -6.10 1.19 -21.95
C ASP A 41 -5.78 2.36 -21.01
N SER A 42 -6.57 2.54 -19.95
CA SER A 42 -6.29 3.56 -18.93
C SER A 42 -4.94 3.31 -18.24
N CYS A 43 -4.60 2.05 -17.94
CA CYS A 43 -3.32 1.68 -17.33
C CYS A 43 -2.16 1.76 -18.34
N MET A 44 -2.37 1.28 -19.57
CA MET A 44 -1.32 1.21 -20.60
C MET A 44 -1.02 2.54 -21.29
N SER A 45 -1.93 3.52 -21.20
CA SER A 45 -1.67 4.90 -21.63
C SER A 45 -0.68 5.64 -20.73
N PHE A 46 -0.21 5.00 -19.65
CA PHE A 46 0.82 5.52 -18.76
C PHE A 46 2.20 5.54 -19.45
N ASN A 47 2.92 6.66 -19.30
CA ASN A 47 4.30 6.81 -19.71
C ASN A 47 5.19 6.93 -18.46
N ASN A 48 6.38 6.32 -18.47
CA ASN A 48 7.34 6.37 -17.36
C ASN A 48 7.95 7.76 -17.11
N THR A 49 7.59 8.75 -17.95
CA THR A 49 7.94 10.15 -17.78
C THR A 49 6.69 10.96 -17.41
N SER A 50 6.70 11.55 -16.21
CA SER A 50 5.67 12.52 -15.83
C SER A 50 6.07 13.91 -16.33
N SER A 51 5.15 14.58 -17.01
CA SER A 51 5.28 16.01 -17.31
C SER A 51 4.73 16.83 -16.15
N THR A 52 5.14 18.09 -16.01
CA THR A 52 4.53 19.02 -15.03
C THR A 52 3.00 19.04 -15.13
N THR A 53 2.45 18.96 -16.35
CA THR A 53 1.00 18.89 -16.59
C THR A 53 0.38 17.63 -15.98
N ALA A 54 1.04 16.48 -16.09
CA ALA A 54 0.56 15.21 -15.52
C ALA A 54 0.68 15.21 -13.99
N ASP A 55 1.75 15.77 -13.44
CA ASP A 55 1.91 15.96 -12.00
C ASP A 55 0.82 16.88 -11.44
N ASP A 56 0.56 18.02 -12.06
CA ASP A 56 -0.48 18.97 -11.67
C ASP A 56 -1.88 18.35 -11.76
N ALA A 57 -2.15 17.57 -12.81
CA ALA A 57 -3.41 16.84 -12.94
C ALA A 57 -3.57 15.79 -11.83
N SER A 58 -2.51 15.05 -11.52
CA SER A 58 -2.50 14.06 -10.44
C SER A 58 -2.75 14.71 -9.08
N LEU A 59 -2.09 15.84 -8.80
CA LEU A 59 -2.30 16.61 -7.58
C LEU A 59 -3.74 17.11 -7.47
N LYS A 60 -4.34 17.63 -8.55
CA LYS A 60 -5.75 18.06 -8.54
C LYS A 60 -6.71 16.93 -8.17
N VAL A 61 -6.44 15.70 -8.61
CA VAL A 61 -7.24 14.52 -8.26
C VAL A 61 -7.06 14.12 -6.79
N LEU A 62 -5.84 14.20 -6.27
CA LEU A 62 -5.51 13.76 -4.91
C LEU A 62 -5.84 14.81 -3.83
N SER A 63 -5.70 16.11 -4.13
CA SER A 63 -5.85 17.22 -3.17
C SER A 63 -7.14 17.17 -2.36
N PRO A 64 -8.35 16.93 -2.94
CA PRO A 64 -9.58 16.90 -2.14
C PRO A 64 -9.57 15.85 -1.02
N VAL A 65 -8.96 14.68 -1.28
CA VAL A 65 -8.84 13.61 -0.27
C VAL A 65 -7.77 13.96 0.76
N LEU A 66 -6.62 14.48 0.31
CA LEU A 66 -5.54 14.91 1.21
C LEU A 66 -5.99 16.03 2.15
N ASP A 67 -6.76 17.00 1.65
CA ASP A 67 -7.32 18.10 2.44
C ASP A 67 -8.32 17.61 3.48
N GLN A 68 -9.18 16.65 3.12
CA GLN A 68 -10.10 16.00 4.07
C GLN A 68 -9.34 15.28 5.19
N ILE A 69 -8.24 14.59 4.86
CA ILE A 69 -7.38 13.94 5.85
C ILE A 69 -6.74 15.01 6.77
N ALA A 70 -6.17 16.07 6.20
CA ALA A 70 -5.51 17.14 6.95
C ALA A 70 -6.45 17.93 7.87
N ALA A 71 -7.71 18.10 7.46
CA ALA A 71 -8.76 18.74 8.25
C ALA A 71 -9.26 17.89 9.42
N THR A 72 -8.94 16.59 9.45
CA THR A 72 -9.45 15.69 10.49
C THR A 72 -8.67 15.80 11.80
N LYS A 73 -9.29 16.40 12.83
CA LYS A 73 -8.63 16.72 14.12
C LYS A 73 -8.91 15.76 15.27
N ASN A 74 -9.66 14.68 15.06
CA ASN A 74 -9.90 13.70 16.12
C ASN A 74 -10.06 12.26 15.61
N LYS A 75 -9.80 11.32 16.52
CA LYS A 75 -9.79 9.87 16.22
C LYS A 75 -11.11 9.39 15.64
N ARG A 76 -12.25 9.79 16.21
CA ARG A 76 -13.57 9.33 15.72
C ARG A 76 -13.82 9.76 14.28
N LYS A 77 -13.54 11.03 13.95
CA LYS A 77 -13.64 11.54 12.57
C LYS A 77 -12.66 10.82 11.65
N LEU A 78 -11.45 10.52 12.11
CA LEU A 78 -10.45 9.78 11.35
C LEU A 78 -10.91 8.37 10.99
N PHE A 79 -11.47 7.61 11.95
CA PHE A 79 -12.02 6.28 11.66
C PHE A 79 -13.24 6.31 10.73
N ARG A 80 -14.09 7.35 10.83
CA ARG A 80 -15.19 7.54 9.88
C ARG A 80 -14.68 7.82 8.47
N LEU A 81 -13.70 8.73 8.33
CA LEU A 81 -13.08 9.03 7.06
C LEU A 81 -12.38 7.80 6.48
N ALA A 82 -11.65 7.04 7.29
CA ALA A 82 -11.05 5.78 6.88
C ALA A 82 -12.08 4.79 6.31
N GLY A 83 -13.26 4.68 6.93
CA GLY A 83 -14.35 3.83 6.41
C GLY A 83 -14.92 4.33 5.08
N VAL A 84 -14.90 5.65 4.82
CA VAL A 84 -15.28 6.21 3.51
C VAL A 84 -14.22 5.88 2.46
N LEU A 85 -12.94 6.13 2.76
CA LEU A 85 -11.82 5.88 1.86
C LEU A 85 -11.59 4.38 1.60
N PHE A 86 -12.00 3.51 2.52
CA PHE A 86 -11.95 2.06 2.31
C PHE A 86 -12.78 1.63 1.11
N LYS A 87 -13.88 2.32 0.79
CA LYS A 87 -14.72 2.03 -0.38
C LYS A 87 -14.01 2.29 -1.71
N THR A 88 -12.99 3.15 -1.70
CA THR A 88 -12.18 3.50 -2.87
C THR A 88 -10.84 2.77 -2.89
N GLY A 89 -10.71 1.69 -2.11
CA GLY A 89 -9.50 0.85 -2.08
C GLY A 89 -8.38 1.38 -1.16
N THR A 90 -8.57 2.49 -0.46
CA THR A 90 -7.56 2.97 0.50
C THR A 90 -7.63 2.15 1.78
N SER A 91 -6.52 1.52 2.12
CA SER A 91 -6.41 0.76 3.36
C SER A 91 -5.96 1.66 4.53
N PHE A 92 -6.43 1.37 5.74
CA PHE A 92 -6.02 2.07 6.96
C PHE A 92 -5.19 1.12 7.85
N VAL A 93 -5.09 1.38 9.16
CA VAL A 93 -4.37 0.50 10.11
C VAL A 93 -5.09 -0.84 10.37
N THR A 94 -6.25 -1.05 9.76
CA THR A 94 -7.06 -2.25 9.88
C THR A 94 -7.57 -2.63 8.50
N ARG A 95 -7.45 -3.90 8.14
CA ARG A 95 -8.09 -4.47 6.96
C ARG A 95 -9.34 -5.21 7.42
N LEU A 96 -10.43 -4.97 6.70
CA LEU A 96 -11.69 -5.69 6.88
C LEU A 96 -11.88 -6.63 5.70
N GLY A 97 -12.33 -7.85 5.98
CA GLY A 97 -12.61 -8.85 4.97
C GLY A 97 -13.78 -9.73 5.38
N VAL A 98 -14.61 -10.10 4.42
CA VAL A 98 -15.68 -11.07 4.62
C VAL A 98 -15.21 -12.40 4.08
N GLN A 99 -15.26 -13.43 4.92
CA GLN A 99 -14.95 -14.81 4.57
C GLN A 99 -15.88 -15.75 5.35
N ALA A 100 -15.86 -17.04 5.03
CA ALA A 100 -16.64 -18.02 5.78
C ALA A 100 -16.30 -17.99 7.28
N ASP A 101 -17.29 -18.17 8.13
CA ASP A 101 -17.08 -18.27 9.58
C ASP A 101 -16.31 -19.56 9.88
N ALA A 102 -15.18 -19.44 10.57
CA ALA A 102 -14.31 -20.56 10.92
C ALA A 102 -15.00 -21.59 11.83
N ARG A 103 -16.04 -21.19 12.57
CA ARG A 103 -16.86 -22.05 13.42
C ARG A 103 -18.12 -22.56 12.72
N LYS A 104 -18.53 -21.91 11.63
CA LYS A 104 -19.71 -22.30 10.83
C LYS A 104 -19.52 -21.91 9.37
N SER A 105 -18.89 -22.80 8.60
CA SER A 105 -18.50 -22.52 7.21
C SER A 105 -19.66 -22.21 6.25
N THR A 106 -20.90 -22.47 6.64
CA THR A 106 -22.12 -22.16 5.87
C THR A 106 -22.60 -20.71 6.00
N VAL A 107 -21.97 -19.90 6.85
CA VAL A 107 -22.27 -18.47 6.97
C VAL A 107 -21.01 -17.62 6.79
N ASN A 108 -21.19 -16.38 6.38
CA ASN A 108 -20.11 -15.40 6.30
C ASN A 108 -19.95 -14.67 7.63
N ALA A 109 -18.70 -14.37 7.98
CA ALA A 109 -18.34 -13.53 9.10
C ALA A 109 -17.43 -12.37 8.64
N LEU A 110 -17.53 -11.25 9.34
CA LEU A 110 -16.62 -10.12 9.15
C LEU A 110 -15.37 -10.35 10.00
N TYR A 111 -14.21 -10.31 9.37
CA TYR A 111 -12.91 -10.39 10.02
C TYR A 111 -12.19 -9.06 9.92
N ALA A 112 -11.48 -8.73 10.99
CA ALA A 112 -10.59 -7.59 11.05
C ALA A 112 -9.17 -8.09 11.34
N SER A 113 -8.21 -7.65 10.54
CA SER A 113 -6.78 -7.92 10.76
C SER A 113 -5.99 -6.61 10.79
N GLN A 114 -4.81 -6.67 11.40
CA GLN A 114 -3.87 -5.55 11.31
C GLN A 114 -3.54 -5.27 9.83
N ASN A 115 -3.39 -3.98 9.51
CA ASN A 115 -2.83 -3.50 8.26
C ASN A 115 -2.06 -2.19 8.50
N GLY A 116 -1.51 -1.58 7.44
CA GLY A 116 -0.99 -0.22 7.48
C GLY A 116 0.47 -0.11 7.91
N LEU A 117 1.22 -1.21 7.88
CA LEU A 117 2.68 -1.18 7.92
C LEU A 117 3.23 -0.85 6.53
N SER A 118 4.29 -0.05 6.46
CA SER A 118 4.89 0.36 5.17
C SER A 118 5.96 -0.59 4.66
N LEU A 119 6.61 -1.36 5.53
CA LEU A 119 7.64 -2.33 5.19
C LEU A 119 7.03 -3.73 5.10
N PRO A 120 7.54 -4.58 4.19
CA PRO A 120 6.87 -5.82 3.79
C PRO A 120 6.75 -6.83 4.93
N ASP A 121 7.78 -6.91 5.78
CA ASP A 121 7.91 -7.99 6.73
C ASP A 121 8.18 -7.55 8.17
N LEU A 122 7.70 -8.38 9.08
CA LEU A 122 7.88 -8.27 10.53
C LEU A 122 9.35 -8.06 10.97
N PRO A 123 10.36 -8.76 10.39
CA PRO A 123 11.76 -8.60 10.76
C PRO A 123 12.29 -7.17 10.60
N TYR A 124 11.79 -6.41 9.62
CA TYR A 124 12.20 -5.01 9.45
C TYR A 124 11.84 -4.16 10.66
N TYR A 125 10.83 -4.53 11.44
CA TYR A 125 10.42 -3.79 12.64
C TYR A 125 10.93 -4.41 13.95
N MET A 126 11.34 -5.69 13.93
CA MET A 126 11.84 -6.41 15.10
C MET A 126 13.36 -6.39 15.21
N GLU A 127 14.06 -6.51 14.09
CA GLU A 127 15.52 -6.62 14.06
C GLU A 127 16.14 -5.25 13.79
N ARG A 128 16.84 -4.71 14.79
CA ARG A 128 17.47 -3.38 14.68
C ARG A 128 18.34 -3.24 13.43
N LYS A 129 19.15 -4.26 13.12
CA LYS A 129 20.05 -4.26 11.95
C LYS A 129 19.30 -4.19 10.62
N LYS A 130 18.18 -4.91 10.48
CA LYS A 130 17.36 -4.88 9.25
C LYS A 130 16.64 -3.55 9.08
N PHE A 131 16.16 -2.95 10.17
CA PHE A 131 15.61 -1.61 10.10
C PHE A 131 16.68 -0.59 9.70
N GLU A 132 17.85 -0.63 10.35
CA GLU A 132 18.98 0.26 10.08
C GLU A 132 19.42 0.18 8.61
N SER A 133 19.42 -1.00 8.00
CA SER A 133 19.83 -1.15 6.59
C SER A 133 18.89 -0.50 5.57
N ILE A 134 17.66 -0.14 5.94
CA ILE A 134 16.68 0.52 5.04
C ILE A 134 16.22 1.89 5.52
N SER A 135 16.61 2.29 6.74
CA SER A 135 16.01 3.45 7.43
C SER A 135 16.19 4.74 6.65
N ASP A 136 17.39 4.96 6.09
CA ASP A 136 17.71 6.19 5.36
C ASP A 136 16.95 6.26 4.04
N ALA A 137 16.90 5.15 3.29
CA ALA A 137 16.13 5.06 2.05
C ALA A 137 14.63 5.23 2.31
N PHE A 138 14.10 4.60 3.36
CA PHE A 138 12.70 4.72 3.74
C PHE A 138 12.36 6.16 4.17
N HIS A 139 13.20 6.80 4.98
CA HIS A 139 13.02 8.19 5.36
C HIS A 139 13.07 9.12 4.15
N ALA A 140 14.06 8.97 3.27
CA ALA A 140 14.19 9.77 2.06
C ALA A 140 12.97 9.62 1.13
N TYR A 141 12.46 8.40 0.99
CA TYR A 141 11.24 8.12 0.22
C TYR A 141 10.02 8.85 0.79
N VAL A 142 9.77 8.75 2.09
CA VAL A 142 8.61 9.42 2.72
C VAL A 142 8.75 10.94 2.65
N VAL A 143 9.96 11.49 2.82
CA VAL A 143 10.22 12.92 2.60
C VAL A 143 9.87 13.34 1.17
N LYS A 144 10.30 12.56 0.17
CA LYS A 144 10.02 12.83 -1.23
C LYS A 144 8.51 12.85 -1.49
N LEU A 145 7.73 11.93 -0.92
CA LEU A 145 6.27 11.92 -1.05
C LEU A 145 5.62 13.22 -0.52
N PHE A 146 6.03 13.69 0.66
CA PHE A 146 5.53 14.95 1.21
C PHE A 146 5.92 16.16 0.35
N MET A 147 7.14 16.17 -0.17
CA MET A 147 7.59 17.25 -1.07
C MET A 147 6.82 17.27 -2.39
N LEU A 148 6.49 16.09 -2.95
CA LEU A 148 5.69 15.99 -4.18
C LEU A 148 4.28 16.59 -4.02
N VAL A 149 3.72 16.55 -2.81
CA VAL A 149 2.43 17.17 -2.49
C VAL A 149 2.57 18.59 -1.89
N GLY A 150 3.72 19.25 -2.11
CA GLY A 150 3.91 20.68 -1.84
C GLY A 150 4.46 21.06 -0.46
N TRP A 151 4.89 20.09 0.37
CA TRP A 151 5.47 20.42 1.67
C TRP A 151 6.91 20.92 1.54
N GLY A 152 7.26 21.96 2.29
CA GLY A 152 8.64 22.41 2.40
C GLY A 152 9.55 21.36 3.05
N SER A 153 10.81 21.29 2.62
CA SER A 153 11.78 20.24 3.02
C SER A 153 11.83 19.97 4.54
N ARG A 154 11.90 21.02 5.38
CA ARG A 154 11.91 20.86 6.84
C ARG A 154 10.62 20.23 7.38
N ALA A 155 9.47 20.66 6.87
CA ALA A 155 8.19 20.14 7.30
C ALA A 155 8.01 18.68 6.82
N ALA A 156 8.41 18.38 5.58
CA ALA A 156 8.41 17.03 5.02
C ALA A 156 9.27 16.06 5.87
N ALA A 157 10.48 16.45 6.27
CA ALA A 157 11.35 15.66 7.15
C ALA A 157 10.71 15.38 8.52
N SER A 158 10.07 16.38 9.12
CA SER A 158 9.35 16.22 10.38
C SER A 158 8.16 15.27 10.26
N GLN A 159 7.39 15.36 9.17
CA GLN A 159 6.27 14.45 8.92
C GLN A 159 6.75 13.02 8.65
N ALA A 160 7.83 12.85 7.87
CA ALA A 160 8.43 11.54 7.62
C ALA A 160 8.86 10.84 8.92
N SER A 161 9.52 11.57 9.82
CA SER A 161 9.88 11.07 11.16
C SER A 161 8.64 10.67 11.98
N THR A 162 7.55 11.44 11.87
CA THR A 162 6.28 11.13 12.55
C THR A 162 5.63 9.86 12.02
N VAL A 163 5.59 9.68 10.69
CA VAL A 163 5.06 8.48 10.02
C VAL A 163 5.86 7.24 10.42
N ILE A 164 7.18 7.28 10.29
CA ILE A 164 8.06 6.14 10.65
C ILE A 164 7.94 5.81 12.14
N GLY A 165 7.86 6.82 13.01
CA GLY A 165 7.65 6.64 14.44
C GLY A 165 6.29 6.01 14.75
N PHE A 166 5.24 6.36 14.01
CA PHE A 166 3.93 5.74 14.11
C PHE A 166 3.97 4.28 13.69
N ASP A 167 4.61 3.98 12.57
CA ASP A 167 4.74 2.64 12.01
C ASP A 167 5.41 1.67 13.00
N LYS A 168 6.53 2.11 13.60
CA LYS A 168 7.21 1.38 14.69
C LYS A 168 6.32 1.13 15.91
N ARG A 169 5.44 2.08 16.27
CA ARG A 169 4.49 1.89 17.38
C ARG A 169 3.39 0.89 17.01
N LEU A 170 2.82 1.03 15.82
CA LEU A 170 1.75 0.17 15.31
C LEU A 170 2.18 -1.30 15.32
N HIS A 171 3.39 -1.57 14.82
CA HIS A 171 3.98 -2.91 14.86
C HIS A 171 4.05 -3.48 16.29
N ARG A 172 4.60 -2.72 17.25
CA ARG A 172 4.73 -3.20 18.66
C ARG A 172 3.39 -3.59 19.27
N PHE A 173 2.32 -2.85 18.98
CA PHE A 173 0.98 -3.17 19.47
C PHE A 173 0.45 -4.47 18.89
N SER A 174 0.59 -4.68 17.58
CA SER A 174 0.12 -5.90 16.93
C SER A 174 0.86 -7.14 17.42
N TYR A 175 2.19 -7.06 17.51
CA TYR A 175 2.98 -8.17 18.02
C TYR A 175 2.57 -8.58 19.44
N ARG A 176 2.30 -7.59 20.31
CA ARG A 176 1.78 -7.86 21.65
C ARG A 176 0.41 -8.54 21.63
N LEU A 177 -0.49 -8.11 20.74
CA LEU A 177 -1.82 -8.70 20.60
C LEU A 177 -1.74 -10.18 20.17
N MET A 178 -0.85 -10.50 19.23
CA MET A 178 -0.59 -11.87 18.76
C MET A 178 -0.08 -12.77 19.89
N ILE A 179 0.88 -12.30 20.70
CA ILE A 179 1.39 -13.06 21.85
C ILE A 179 0.26 -13.32 22.87
N LEU A 180 -0.58 -12.31 23.14
CA LEU A 180 -1.68 -12.44 24.09
C LEU A 180 -2.74 -13.42 23.60
N SER A 181 -3.10 -13.41 22.31
CA SER A 181 -4.08 -14.36 21.77
C SER A 181 -3.57 -15.81 21.82
N GLN A 182 -2.28 -16.05 21.59
CA GLN A 182 -1.70 -17.41 21.70
C GLN A 182 -1.70 -17.93 23.14
N ARG A 183 -1.54 -17.05 24.14
CA ARG A 183 -1.60 -17.42 25.57
C ARG A 183 -3.01 -17.65 26.11
N THR A 184 -4.04 -17.25 25.39
CA THR A 184 -5.45 -17.42 25.81
C THR A 184 -6.08 -18.68 25.20
N ILE A 185 -5.37 -19.34 24.28
CA ILE A 185 -5.80 -20.56 23.57
C ILE A 185 -5.05 -21.82 24.10
N ALA A 186 -4.06 -21.63 24.98
CA ALA A 186 -3.39 -22.69 25.73
C ALA A 186 -3.86 -22.69 27.19
#